data_AF-A0A952YQV1-F1
#
_entry.id   AF-A0A952YQV1-F1
#
_cell.length_a   1.000
_cell.length_b   1.000
_cell.length_c   1.000
_cell.angle_alpha   90.00
_cell.angle_beta   90.00
_cell.angle_gamma   90.00
#
_symmetry.space_group_name_H-M   'P 1'
#
loop_
_entity.id
_entity.type
_entity.pdbx_description
1 polymer ?
#
loop_
_entity_poly.entity_id
_entity_poly.type
_entity_poly.pdbx_seq_one_letter_code
_entity_poly.pdbx_strand_id
1 'polypeptide(L)'
;MRTLLAALALAALAGCQALLPDASDRTEVEWHTFDEAREAVEAIEPFSTHKSDLIGNGFDPKRNPAVTILTYPEIVQRFSAGTALRPDEYEAGIRSCLAAGKACSGYAIAAKRIKRDRIGNFWLDSFAFRRETNITGWTFNALILFVDDLVVYTVFGGQPNLHELQVTRNPLGPLQGWGEALRPRY
;
A
#
# COMPACT_ATOMS: atom_id res chain seq x y z
N MET A 1 -17.38 49.59 20.37
CA MET A 1 -18.02 48.87 19.25
C MET A 1 -17.10 48.71 18.03
N ARG A 2 -16.44 49.77 17.53
CA ARG A 2 -15.49 49.68 16.39
C ARG A 2 -14.26 48.77 16.64
N THR A 3 -13.74 48.74 17.86
CA THR A 3 -12.60 47.89 18.25
C THR A 3 -12.94 46.40 18.34
N LEU A 4 -14.18 46.06 18.74
CA LEU A 4 -14.70 44.68 18.75
C LEU A 4 -14.89 44.12 17.32
N LEU A 5 -15.37 44.95 16.39
CA LEU A 5 -15.51 44.60 14.97
C LEU A 5 -14.15 44.37 14.29
N ALA A 6 -13.13 45.18 14.63
CA ALA A 6 -11.78 45.01 14.09
C ALA A 6 -11.11 43.72 14.61
N ALA A 7 -11.31 43.38 15.89
CA ALA A 7 -10.79 42.14 16.47
C ALA A 7 -11.44 40.89 15.87
N LEU A 8 -12.76 40.94 15.61
CA LEU A 8 -13.50 39.86 14.95
C LEU A 8 -13.05 39.68 13.50
N ALA A 9 -12.75 40.77 12.79
CA ALA A 9 -12.22 40.72 11.43
C ALA A 9 -10.81 40.09 11.38
N LEU A 10 -9.91 40.46 12.31
CA LEU A 10 -8.58 39.83 12.39
C LEU A 10 -8.66 38.34 12.76
N ALA A 11 -9.60 37.95 13.63
CA ALA A 11 -9.83 36.54 13.96
C ALA A 11 -10.38 35.72 12.77
N ALA A 12 -11.22 36.33 11.93
CA ALA A 12 -11.75 35.68 10.72
C ALA A 12 -10.68 35.47 9.64
N LEU A 13 -9.65 36.34 9.56
CA LEU A 13 -8.53 36.20 8.63
C LEU A 13 -7.50 35.15 9.08
N ALA A 14 -7.39 34.88 10.37
CA ALA A 14 -6.44 33.90 10.93
C ALA A 14 -6.97 32.45 10.96
N GLY A 15 -8.27 32.23 10.75
CA GLY A 15 -8.94 30.94 10.98
C GLY A 15 -8.83 29.87 9.89
N CYS A 16 -8.27 30.17 8.71
CA CYS A 16 -8.42 29.27 7.54
C CYS A 16 -7.25 28.29 7.29
N GLN A 17 -6.12 28.37 7.98
CA GLN A 17 -5.01 27.43 7.73
C GLN A 17 -5.16 26.09 8.46
N ALA A 18 -5.95 26.03 9.52
CA ALA A 18 -6.15 24.82 10.32
C ALA A 18 -7.25 23.87 9.79
N LEU A 19 -7.89 24.20 8.65
CA LEU A 19 -9.04 23.46 8.11
C LEU A 19 -8.72 22.65 6.86
N LEU A 20 -7.44 22.31 6.64
CA LEU A 20 -7.04 21.47 5.52
C LEU A 20 -7.37 20.00 5.83
N PRO A 21 -8.07 19.28 4.93
CA PRO A 21 -8.36 17.87 5.13
C PRO A 21 -7.08 17.04 5.17
N ASP A 22 -6.93 16.19 6.17
CA ASP A 22 -5.97 15.08 6.16
C ASP A 22 -6.67 13.78 5.74
N ALA A 23 -5.89 12.86 5.17
CA ALA A 23 -6.37 11.52 4.87
C ALA A 23 -5.28 10.52 5.26
N SER A 24 -5.71 9.35 5.73
CA SER A 24 -4.79 8.23 5.95
C SER A 24 -5.35 6.96 5.36
N ASP A 25 -4.49 6.20 4.69
CA ASP A 25 -4.77 4.89 4.13
C ASP A 25 -3.87 3.89 4.85
N ARG A 26 -4.48 2.96 5.58
CA ARG A 26 -3.78 1.99 6.41
C ARG A 26 -4.41 0.62 6.20
N THR A 27 -3.60 -0.37 5.87
CA THR A 27 -4.01 -1.76 5.99
C THR A 27 -4.05 -2.10 7.48
N GLU A 28 -5.15 -2.73 7.93
CA GLU A 28 -5.26 -3.21 9.31
C GLU A 28 -4.40 -4.47 9.46
N VAL A 29 -3.19 -4.28 9.95
CA VAL A 29 -2.20 -5.34 10.19
C VAL A 29 -1.61 -5.17 11.59
N GLU A 30 -1.11 -6.27 12.16
CA GLU A 30 -0.45 -6.25 13.47
C GLU A 30 0.87 -5.45 13.42
N TRP A 31 1.55 -5.39 12.27
CA TRP A 31 2.81 -4.65 12.10
C TRP A 31 2.60 -3.15 11.92
N HIS A 32 3.31 -2.35 12.70
CA HIS A 32 3.20 -0.89 12.68
C HIS A 32 4.28 -0.23 11.82
N THR A 33 5.40 -0.92 11.62
CA THR A 33 6.57 -0.45 10.87
C THR A 33 6.98 -1.43 9.77
N PHE A 34 7.74 -0.93 8.80
CA PHE A 34 8.33 -1.78 7.76
C PHE A 34 9.28 -2.83 8.35
N ASP A 35 10.07 -2.45 9.37
CA ASP A 35 11.05 -3.34 9.97
C ASP A 35 10.41 -4.49 10.74
N GLU A 36 9.31 -4.25 11.46
CA GLU A 36 8.54 -5.32 12.10
C GLU A 36 8.01 -6.34 11.08
N ALA A 37 7.50 -5.87 9.95
CA ALA A 37 7.01 -6.75 8.88
C ALA A 37 8.17 -7.53 8.22
N ARG A 38 9.33 -6.88 8.04
CA ARG A 38 10.55 -7.52 7.53
C ARG A 38 11.03 -8.62 8.47
N GLU A 39 11.16 -8.32 9.76
CA GLU A 39 11.61 -9.28 10.77
C GLU A 39 10.67 -10.50 10.86
N ALA A 40 9.36 -10.27 10.76
CA ALA A 40 8.38 -11.37 10.75
C ALA A 40 8.56 -12.31 9.55
N VAL A 41 8.93 -11.80 8.37
CA VAL A 41 9.20 -12.63 7.18
C VAL A 41 10.58 -13.27 7.25
N GLU A 42 11.60 -12.55 7.73
CA GLU A 42 12.97 -13.08 7.91
C GLU A 42 13.04 -14.21 8.96
N ALA A 43 12.12 -14.23 9.92
CA ALA A 43 12.00 -15.32 10.90
C ALA A 43 11.50 -16.65 10.29
N ILE A 44 11.00 -16.63 9.05
CA ILE A 44 10.50 -17.82 8.37
C ILE A 44 11.68 -18.52 7.70
N GLU A 45 12.05 -19.70 8.20
CA GLU A 45 13.07 -20.54 7.58
C GLU A 45 12.44 -21.44 6.50
N PRO A 46 12.82 -21.27 5.21
CA PRO A 46 12.36 -22.16 4.16
C PRO A 46 12.82 -23.61 4.42
N PHE A 47 11.97 -24.57 4.04
CA PHE A 47 12.13 -26.01 4.26
C PHE A 47 12.12 -26.49 5.72
N SER A 48 11.82 -25.60 6.68
CA SER A 48 11.65 -25.96 8.10
C SER A 48 10.31 -25.49 8.66
N THR A 49 9.89 -24.28 8.29
CA THR A 49 8.66 -23.67 8.81
C THR A 49 7.42 -24.27 8.15
N HIS A 50 6.38 -24.51 8.97
CA HIS A 50 5.09 -25.00 8.50
C HIS A 50 4.05 -23.88 8.49
N LYS A 51 2.97 -24.07 7.73
CA LYS A 51 1.87 -23.11 7.63
C LYS A 51 1.20 -22.84 8.98
N SER A 52 1.17 -23.83 9.87
CA SER A 52 0.69 -23.69 11.24
C SER A 52 1.48 -22.65 12.04
N ASP A 53 2.79 -22.56 11.82
CA ASP A 53 3.67 -21.66 12.55
C ASP A 53 3.42 -20.20 12.13
N LEU A 54 3.04 -20.00 10.86
CA LEU A 54 2.70 -18.71 10.30
C LEU A 54 1.41 -18.11 10.87
N ILE A 55 0.48 -18.94 11.35
CA ILE A 55 -0.76 -18.49 12.00
C ILE A 55 -0.44 -17.73 13.29
N GLY A 56 0.59 -18.17 14.03
CA GLY A 56 1.05 -17.52 15.26
C GLY A 56 1.81 -16.20 15.02
N ASN A 57 2.40 -16.05 13.84
CA ASN A 57 3.27 -14.92 13.49
C ASN A 57 2.55 -13.81 12.70
N GLY A 58 1.20 -13.78 12.74
CA GLY A 58 0.40 -12.72 12.12
C GLY A 58 0.15 -12.90 10.62
N PHE A 59 0.49 -14.05 10.03
CA PHE A 59 0.27 -14.34 8.60
C PHE A 59 -1.00 -15.14 8.32
N ASP A 60 -1.90 -15.29 9.29
CA ASP A 60 -3.18 -16.00 9.10
C ASP A 60 -4.11 -15.20 8.17
N PRO A 61 -4.46 -15.72 6.97
CA PRO A 61 -5.35 -15.02 6.04
C PRO A 61 -6.78 -14.83 6.56
N LYS A 62 -7.19 -15.57 7.59
CA LYS A 62 -8.52 -15.37 8.22
C LYS A 62 -8.54 -14.20 9.19
N ARG A 63 -7.38 -13.82 9.73
CA ARG A 63 -7.23 -12.77 10.75
C ARG A 63 -6.57 -11.52 10.20
N ASN A 64 -5.70 -11.68 9.21
CA ASN A 64 -4.93 -10.59 8.61
C ASN A 64 -5.42 -10.31 7.18
N PRO A 65 -6.10 -9.16 6.94
CA PRO A 65 -6.61 -8.79 5.63
C PRO A 65 -5.52 -8.42 4.61
N ALA A 66 -4.26 -8.24 5.03
CA ALA A 66 -3.14 -8.04 4.12
C ALA A 66 -2.71 -9.32 3.40
N VAL A 67 -3.11 -10.49 3.91
CA VAL A 67 -2.69 -11.79 3.39
C VAL A 67 -3.70 -12.32 2.39
N THR A 68 -3.26 -12.49 1.15
CA THR A 68 -4.03 -13.09 0.05
C THR A 68 -3.54 -14.49 -0.22
N ILE A 69 -4.45 -15.46 -0.25
CA ILE A 69 -4.13 -16.84 -0.63
C ILE A 69 -3.99 -16.92 -2.14
N LEU A 70 -2.86 -17.45 -2.61
CA LEU A 70 -2.55 -17.67 -4.00
C LEU A 70 -2.72 -19.14 -4.38
N THR A 71 -3.37 -19.34 -5.52
CA THR A 71 -3.52 -20.62 -6.19
C THR A 71 -2.37 -20.88 -7.16
N TYR A 72 -2.17 -22.14 -7.53
CA TYR A 72 -1.12 -22.54 -8.48
C TYR A 72 -1.11 -21.71 -9.79
N PRO A 73 -2.25 -21.48 -10.49
CA PRO A 73 -2.24 -20.65 -11.71
C PRO A 73 -1.75 -19.22 -11.48
N GLU A 74 -2.11 -18.60 -10.35
CA GLU A 74 -1.68 -17.25 -10.00
C GLU A 74 -0.18 -17.19 -9.65
N ILE A 75 0.36 -18.27 -9.08
CA ILE A 75 1.80 -18.42 -8.82
C ILE A 75 2.53 -18.55 -10.17
N VAL A 76 2.10 -19.48 -11.02
CA VAL A 76 2.67 -19.68 -12.35
C VAL A 76 2.63 -18.39 -13.16
N GLN A 77 1.51 -17.64 -13.13
CA GLN A 77 1.40 -16.38 -13.84
C GLN A 77 2.45 -15.35 -13.39
N ARG A 78 2.73 -15.24 -12.09
CA ARG A 78 3.74 -14.32 -11.55
C ARG A 78 5.15 -14.66 -12.02
N PHE A 79 5.50 -15.95 -12.07
CA PHE A 79 6.82 -16.41 -12.51
C PHE A 79 6.95 -16.54 -14.03
N SER A 80 5.82 -16.64 -14.76
CA SER A 80 5.80 -16.71 -16.23
C SER A 80 6.13 -15.39 -16.93
N ALA A 81 6.02 -14.25 -16.24
CA ALA A 81 6.35 -12.94 -16.81
C ALA A 81 7.86 -12.74 -17.05
N GLY A 82 8.70 -13.64 -16.54
CA GLY A 82 10.17 -13.62 -16.66
C GLY A 82 10.76 -14.76 -17.47
N THR A 83 10.06 -15.31 -18.48
CA THR A 83 10.41 -16.49 -19.29
C THR A 83 11.75 -16.46 -20.07
N ALA A 84 12.68 -15.58 -19.71
CA ALA A 84 14.08 -15.70 -20.08
C ALA A 84 14.80 -16.84 -19.32
N LEU A 85 14.33 -17.21 -18.12
CA LEU A 85 15.00 -18.18 -17.27
C LEU A 85 14.51 -19.62 -17.50
N ARG A 86 15.46 -20.54 -17.62
CA ARG A 86 15.23 -21.98 -17.68
C ARG A 86 14.77 -22.50 -16.31
N PRO A 87 14.02 -23.61 -16.25
CA PRO A 87 13.53 -24.18 -15.00
C PRO A 87 14.61 -24.43 -13.93
N ASP A 88 15.85 -24.71 -14.33
CA ASP A 88 17.02 -24.93 -13.48
C ASP A 88 17.64 -23.65 -12.89
N GLU A 89 17.33 -22.48 -13.46
CA GLU A 89 17.83 -21.19 -12.99
C GLU A 89 16.98 -20.61 -11.84
N TYR A 90 15.80 -21.19 -11.57
CA TYR A 90 15.00 -20.82 -10.41
C TYR A 90 15.59 -21.36 -9.11
N GLU A 91 15.44 -20.58 -8.05
CA GLU A 91 15.80 -21.01 -6.70
C GLU A 91 15.04 -22.30 -6.32
N ALA A 92 15.67 -23.14 -5.48
CA ALA A 92 15.18 -24.47 -5.14
C ALA A 92 13.72 -24.48 -4.66
N GLY A 93 13.32 -23.48 -3.87
CA GLY A 93 11.95 -23.34 -3.38
C GLY A 93 10.91 -23.13 -4.46
N ILE A 94 11.20 -22.23 -5.41
CA ILE A 94 10.33 -21.94 -6.56
C ILE A 94 10.21 -23.19 -7.44
N ARG A 95 11.33 -23.89 -7.70
CA ARG A 95 11.34 -25.14 -8.48
C ARG A 95 10.46 -26.21 -7.85
N SER A 96 10.59 -26.42 -6.53
CA SER A 96 9.77 -27.37 -5.78
C SER A 96 8.28 -27.03 -5.86
N CYS A 97 7.91 -25.76 -5.73
CA CYS A 97 6.51 -25.34 -5.85
C CYS A 97 5.97 -25.58 -7.27
N LEU A 98 6.70 -25.14 -8.30
CA LEU A 98 6.25 -25.32 -9.69
C LEU A 98 6.14 -26.80 -10.08
N ALA A 99 7.03 -27.66 -9.58
CA ALA A 99 6.98 -29.10 -9.81
C ALA A 99 5.81 -29.80 -9.06
N ALA A 100 5.40 -29.28 -7.90
CA ALA A 100 4.35 -29.87 -7.07
C ALA A 100 2.91 -29.65 -7.61
N GLY A 101 2.73 -28.75 -8.58
CA GLY A 101 1.44 -28.53 -9.23
C GLY A 101 0.35 -28.07 -8.23
N LYS A 102 -0.73 -28.85 -8.07
CA LYS A 102 -1.86 -28.47 -7.20
C LYS A 102 -1.52 -28.40 -5.71
N ALA A 103 -0.45 -29.07 -5.28
CA ALA A 103 0.04 -28.98 -3.90
C ALA A 103 0.76 -27.65 -3.62
N CYS A 104 1.13 -26.89 -4.67
CA CYS A 104 1.73 -25.57 -4.53
C CYS A 104 0.66 -24.51 -4.26
N SER A 105 0.83 -23.84 -3.14
CA SER A 105 0.02 -22.67 -2.74
C SER A 105 0.95 -21.55 -2.27
N GLY A 106 0.42 -20.35 -2.12
CA GLY A 106 1.22 -19.21 -1.68
C GLY A 106 0.42 -18.21 -0.88
N TYR A 107 1.11 -17.37 -0.14
CA TYR A 107 0.56 -16.18 0.50
C TYR A 107 1.24 -14.95 -0.08
N ALA A 108 0.44 -14.04 -0.62
CA ALA A 108 0.88 -12.70 -0.97
C ALA A 108 0.45 -11.75 0.15
N ILE A 109 1.42 -11.08 0.75
CA ILE A 109 1.20 -10.07 1.78
C ILE A 109 1.33 -8.71 1.13
N ALA A 110 0.33 -7.86 1.32
CA ALA A 110 0.34 -6.47 0.88
C ALA A 110 -0.11 -5.55 2.02
N ALA A 111 0.86 -4.96 2.71
CA ALA A 111 0.62 -4.03 3.81
C ALA A 111 1.11 -2.63 3.42
N LYS A 112 0.33 -1.62 3.76
CA LYS A 112 0.73 -0.22 3.56
C LYS A 112 0.23 0.64 4.70
N ARG A 113 1.03 1.64 5.05
CA ARG A 113 0.64 2.68 5.99
C ARG A 113 1.07 4.01 5.42
N ILE A 114 0.11 4.72 4.83
CA ILE A 114 0.33 5.96 4.11
C ILE A 114 -0.48 7.07 4.77
N LYS A 115 0.21 8.15 5.14
CA LYS A 115 -0.37 9.39 5.61
C LYS A 115 -0.30 10.42 4.48
N ARG A 116 -1.41 11.11 4.27
CA ARG A 116 -1.57 12.10 3.22
C ARG A 116 -1.99 13.42 3.84
N ASP A 117 -1.02 14.32 3.97
CA ASP A 117 -1.23 15.63 4.56
C ASP A 117 -1.35 16.67 3.45
N ARG A 118 -2.49 17.38 3.40
CA ARG A 118 -2.63 18.52 2.50
C ARG A 118 -1.91 19.72 3.09
N ILE A 119 -1.10 20.36 2.26
CA ILE A 119 -0.31 21.53 2.63
C ILE A 119 -0.59 22.68 1.66
N GLY A 120 -0.37 23.92 2.12
CA GLY A 120 -0.52 25.11 1.28
C GLY A 120 -1.73 25.97 1.62
N ASN A 121 -2.24 26.70 0.63
CA ASN A 121 -3.29 27.70 0.84
C ASN A 121 -4.68 27.08 0.69
N PHE A 122 -5.48 27.16 1.76
CA PHE A 122 -6.86 26.67 1.79
C PHE A 122 -7.71 27.15 0.60
N TRP A 123 -7.67 28.44 0.24
CA TRP A 123 -8.49 28.99 -0.84
C TRP A 123 -8.10 28.43 -2.21
N LEU A 124 -6.80 28.24 -2.46
CA LEU A 124 -6.33 27.64 -3.71
C LEU A 124 -6.74 26.16 -3.80
N ASP A 125 -6.84 25.44 -2.68
CA ASP A 125 -7.31 24.05 -2.65
C ASP A 125 -8.85 23.97 -2.76
N SER A 126 -9.60 24.81 -2.05
CA SER A 126 -11.07 24.83 -2.07
C SER A 126 -11.63 25.18 -3.45
N PHE A 127 -11.02 26.13 -4.14
CA PHE A 127 -11.37 26.46 -5.53
C PHE A 127 -10.62 25.59 -6.55
N ALA A 128 -9.96 24.52 -6.10
CA ALA A 128 -9.25 23.55 -6.92
C ALA A 128 -8.16 24.11 -7.85
N PHE A 129 -7.72 25.36 -7.69
CA PHE A 129 -6.68 25.97 -8.52
C PHE A 129 -5.32 25.30 -8.34
N ARG A 130 -4.97 24.98 -7.09
CA ARG A 130 -3.71 24.32 -6.75
C ARG A 130 -3.89 23.49 -5.49
N ARG A 131 -3.51 22.23 -5.57
CA ARG A 131 -3.52 21.29 -4.45
C ARG A 131 -2.13 20.72 -4.28
N GLU A 132 -1.59 20.82 -3.08
CA GLU A 132 -0.34 20.20 -2.70
C GLU A 132 -0.58 19.20 -1.59
N THR A 133 0.05 18.04 -1.71
CA THR A 133 -0.20 16.94 -0.81
C THR A 133 1.11 16.22 -0.56
N ASN A 134 1.52 16.22 0.70
CA ASN A 134 2.68 15.48 1.17
C ASN A 134 2.23 14.07 1.58
N ILE A 135 2.83 13.08 0.94
CA ILE A 135 2.54 11.67 1.16
C ILE A 135 3.74 11.09 1.88
N THR A 136 3.53 10.57 3.08
CA THR A 136 4.55 9.92 3.89
C THR A 136 4.10 8.54 4.31
N GLY A 137 5.02 7.59 4.46
CA GLY A 137 4.65 6.26 4.96
C GLY A 137 5.60 5.16 4.53
N TRP A 138 5.07 3.94 4.49
CA TRP A 138 5.77 2.76 4.01
C TRP A 138 4.83 1.81 3.29
N THR A 139 5.40 1.01 2.40
CA THR A 139 4.72 -0.09 1.72
C THR A 139 5.54 -1.36 1.88
N PHE A 140 4.87 -2.48 2.09
CA PHE A 140 5.48 -3.79 2.29
C PHE A 140 4.73 -4.82 1.46
N ASN A 141 5.50 -5.60 0.70
CA ASN A 141 4.99 -6.71 -0.07
C ASN A 141 5.84 -7.93 0.25
N ALA A 142 5.21 -9.07 0.51
CA ALA A 142 5.93 -10.33 0.66
C ALA A 142 5.21 -11.47 -0.06
N LEU A 143 5.98 -12.47 -0.44
CA LEU A 143 5.50 -13.69 -1.07
C LEU A 143 6.09 -14.87 -0.32
N ILE A 144 5.21 -15.73 0.17
CA ILE A 144 5.56 -17.00 0.80
C ILE A 144 4.97 -18.09 -0.07
N LEU A 145 5.76 -19.09 -0.45
CA LEU A 145 5.30 -20.25 -1.21
C LEU A 145 5.37 -21.49 -0.34
N PHE A 146 4.42 -22.38 -0.58
CA PHE A 146 4.24 -23.63 0.15
C PHE A 146 4.15 -24.79 -0.82
N VAL A 147 4.67 -25.94 -0.41
CA VAL A 147 4.30 -27.24 -0.96
C VAL A 147 3.56 -27.98 0.15
N ASP A 148 2.27 -28.23 -0.08
CA ASP A 148 1.33 -28.70 0.93
C ASP A 148 1.29 -27.76 2.14
N ASP A 149 1.97 -28.13 3.23
CA ASP A 149 2.04 -27.39 4.48
C ASP A 149 3.42 -26.77 4.76
N LEU A 150 4.45 -27.15 3.98
CA LEU A 150 5.83 -26.74 4.19
C LEU A 150 6.14 -25.45 3.42
N VAL A 151 6.74 -24.45 4.09
CA VAL A 151 7.26 -23.26 3.42
C VAL A 151 8.47 -23.64 2.58
N VAL A 152 8.47 -23.30 1.30
CA VAL A 152 9.58 -23.61 0.38
C VAL A 152 10.33 -22.38 -0.10
N TYR A 153 9.69 -21.21 -0.07
CA TYR A 153 10.31 -19.96 -0.55
C TYR A 153 9.66 -18.75 0.12
N THR A 154 10.47 -17.74 0.41
CA THR A 154 10.04 -16.48 1.03
C THR A 154 10.79 -15.34 0.38
N VAL A 155 10.08 -14.26 0.05
CA VAL A 155 10.70 -13.01 -0.38
C VAL A 155 9.88 -11.85 0.15
N PHE A 156 10.54 -10.75 0.49
CA PHE A 156 9.90 -9.49 0.84
C PHE A 156 10.44 -8.36 -0.02
N GLY A 157 9.71 -7.25 -0.02
CA GLY A 157 10.06 -6.03 -0.73
C GLY A 157 9.10 -4.91 -0.36
N GLY A 158 9.23 -3.77 -1.05
CA GLY A 158 8.44 -2.57 -0.78
C GLY A 158 9.33 -1.37 -0.53
N GLN A 159 8.74 -0.30 0.00
CA GLN A 159 9.40 0.97 0.25
C GLN A 159 9.37 1.28 1.75
N PRO A 160 10.52 1.22 2.46
CA PRO A 160 10.58 1.50 3.89
C PRO A 160 10.34 2.97 4.22
N ASN A 161 10.75 3.88 3.33
CA ASN A 161 10.54 5.32 3.47
C ASN A 161 9.93 5.88 2.19
N LEU A 162 8.60 5.98 2.17
CA LEU A 162 7.84 6.65 1.13
C LEU A 162 7.72 8.13 1.49
N HIS A 163 8.27 8.99 0.63
CA HIS A 163 8.08 10.44 0.72
C HIS A 163 7.83 11.01 -0.67
N GLU A 164 6.60 11.45 -0.93
CA GLU A 164 6.21 11.99 -2.23
C GLU A 164 5.46 13.31 -2.06
N LEU A 165 5.85 14.31 -2.86
CA LEU A 165 5.14 15.57 -2.95
C LEU A 165 4.29 15.57 -4.22
N GLN A 166 2.97 15.48 -4.06
CA GLN A 166 2.03 15.55 -5.17
C GLN A 166 1.51 16.98 -5.32
N VAL A 167 1.75 17.59 -6.49
CA VAL A 167 1.26 18.94 -6.83
C VAL A 167 0.32 18.84 -8.03
N THR A 168 -0.95 19.16 -7.81
CA THR A 168 -1.94 19.29 -8.89
C THR A 168 -2.22 20.78 -9.12
N ARG A 169 -2.13 21.22 -10.36
CA ARG A 169 -2.46 22.60 -10.77
C ARG A 169 -3.57 22.56 -11.81
N ASN A 170 -4.69 23.18 -11.48
CA ASN A 170 -5.81 23.35 -12.39
C ASN A 170 -5.96 24.87 -12.65
N PRO A 171 -5.28 25.43 -13.66
CA PRO A 171 -5.29 26.88 -13.88
C PRO A 171 -6.68 27.46 -14.14
N LEU A 172 -7.66 26.65 -14.60
CA LEU A 172 -9.04 27.07 -14.80
C LEU A 172 -9.96 26.72 -13.61
N GLY A 173 -9.40 26.14 -12.54
CA GLY A 173 -10.10 25.84 -11.30
C GLY A 173 -11.37 25.02 -11.52
N PRO A 174 -12.53 25.41 -10.96
CA PRO A 174 -13.77 24.64 -11.05
C PRO A 174 -14.30 24.47 -12.49
N LEU A 175 -13.93 25.37 -13.40
CA LEU A 175 -14.39 25.35 -14.80
C LEU A 175 -13.69 24.26 -15.63
N GLN A 176 -12.56 23.73 -15.17
CA GLN A 176 -11.74 22.78 -15.92
C GLN A 176 -12.38 21.37 -16.03
N GLY A 177 -13.29 21.02 -15.11
CA GLY A 177 -14.01 19.73 -15.11
C GLY A 177 -15.37 19.73 -15.83
N TRP A 178 -15.82 20.87 -16.37
CA TRP A 178 -17.18 21.00 -16.93
C TRP A 178 -17.37 20.18 -18.21
N GLY A 179 -16.29 19.90 -18.96
CA GLY A 179 -16.34 19.06 -20.16
C GLY A 179 -16.56 17.57 -19.89
N GLU A 180 -16.15 17.06 -18.72
CA GLU A 180 -16.34 15.65 -18.34
C GLU A 180 -17.71 15.40 -17.69
N ALA A 181 -18.25 16.38 -16.96
CA ALA A 181 -19.60 16.30 -16.39
C ALA A 181 -20.71 16.30 -17.45
N LEU A 182 -20.45 16.87 -18.63
CA LEU A 182 -21.39 16.95 -19.76
C LEU A 182 -21.26 15.79 -20.75
N ARG A 183 -20.33 14.84 -20.55
CA ARG A 183 -20.20 13.67 -21.41
C ARG A 183 -21.34 12.68 -21.12
N PRO A 184 -22.21 12.36 -22.09
CA PRO A 184 -23.20 11.31 -21.90
C PRO A 184 -22.47 9.98 -21.68
N ARG A 185 -22.79 9.30 -20.57
CA ARG A 185 -22.37 7.92 -20.33
C ARG A 185 -23.26 7.03 -21.19
N TYR A 186 -22.79 6.69 -22.39
CA TYR A 186 -23.34 5.60 -23.20
C TYR A 186 -22.78 4.26 -22.73
#